data_AF-H2ZVK1-F1
#
_entry.id   AF-H2ZVK1-F1
#
_cell.length_a   1.000
_cell.length_b   1.000
_cell.length_c   1.000
_cell.angle_alpha   90.00
_cell.angle_beta   90.00
_cell.angle_gamma   90.00
#
_symmetry.space_group_name_H-M   'P 1'
#
loop_
_entity.id
_entity.type
_entity.pdbx_description
1 polymer ?
#
loop_
_entity_poly.entity_id
_entity_poly.type
_entity_poly.pdbx_seq_one_letter_code
_entity_poly.pdbx_strand_id
1 'polypeptide(L)'
;MQLQEVFPAVQAAEVAVQLKPQWWEAWQTLGRAQLGLGEITMAVRSFQIAVHICPSDPLLWNEDLAWARQLYEQQRNAEKARNSEVKTENSTYIPETIPDYDFESEELVAVCAAIAEKQKQSETNKSTIIVAASGAIETVTEKKTSASTTTDSRFVKAR
;
A
#
# COMPACT_ATOMS: atom_id res chain seq x y z
N MET A 1 -30.16 13.87 -9.02
CA MET A 1 -29.01 14.71 -9.42
C MET A 1 -27.75 13.95 -9.03
N GLN A 2 -26.97 13.47 -10.00
CA GLN A 2 -25.67 12.83 -9.76
C GLN A 2 -24.65 13.88 -9.34
N LEU A 3 -24.23 13.86 -8.08
CA LEU A 3 -23.37 14.87 -7.45
C LEU A 3 -22.14 14.20 -6.82
N GLN A 4 -21.47 13.33 -7.58
CA GLN A 4 -20.33 12.57 -7.05
C GLN A 4 -19.23 12.25 -8.08
N GLU A 5 -19.26 12.88 -9.25
CA GLU A 5 -18.20 12.70 -10.25
C GLU A 5 -17.17 13.83 -10.15
N VAL A 6 -16.38 13.80 -9.06
CA VAL A 6 -15.31 14.79 -8.79
C VAL A 6 -14.19 14.67 -9.84
N PHE A 7 -13.89 13.44 -10.27
CA PHE A 7 -12.80 13.17 -11.21
C PHE A 7 -13.06 13.74 -12.63
N PRO A 8 -14.25 13.54 -13.24
CA PRO A 8 -14.60 14.22 -14.49
C PRO A 8 -14.62 15.74 -14.40
N ALA A 9 -14.97 16.31 -13.23
CA ALA A 9 -15.00 17.77 -13.06
C ALA A 9 -13.59 18.39 -13.14
N VAL A 10 -12.60 17.75 -12.52
CA VAL A 10 -11.20 18.20 -12.61
C VAL A 10 -10.72 18.12 -14.06
N GLN A 11 -10.95 16.98 -14.73
CA GLN A 11 -10.52 16.80 -16.12
C GLN A 11 -11.14 17.84 -17.08
N ALA A 12 -12.44 18.12 -16.93
CA ALA A 12 -13.11 19.14 -17.73
C ALA A 12 -12.54 20.55 -17.47
N ALA A 13 -12.27 20.88 -16.20
CA ALA A 13 -11.69 22.16 -15.81
C ALA A 13 -10.23 22.31 -16.29
N GLU A 14 -9.43 21.25 -16.27
CA GLU A 14 -8.06 21.24 -16.81
C GLU A 14 -8.07 21.52 -18.32
N VAL A 15 -8.97 20.86 -19.07
CA VAL A 15 -9.14 21.14 -20.50
C VAL A 15 -9.57 22.59 -20.74
N ALA A 16 -10.49 23.12 -19.94
CA ALA A 16 -10.92 24.52 -20.05
C ALA A 16 -9.75 25.51 -19.88
N VAL A 17 -8.90 25.26 -18.88
CA VAL A 17 -7.70 26.06 -18.62
C VAL A 17 -6.68 25.93 -19.76
N GLN A 18 -6.50 24.73 -20.32
CA GLN A 18 -5.60 24.52 -21.47
C GLN A 18 -6.09 25.26 -22.72
N LEU A 19 -7.40 25.24 -22.97
CA LEU A 19 -8.01 25.93 -24.12
C LEU A 19 -7.94 27.44 -23.98
N LYS A 20 -8.15 27.97 -22.76
CA LYS A 20 -8.10 29.41 -22.49
C LYS A 20 -7.38 29.70 -21.16
N PRO A 21 -6.05 29.87 -21.17
CA PRO A 21 -5.28 30.13 -19.95
C PRO A 21 -5.58 31.46 -19.27
N GLN A 22 -6.18 32.43 -19.98
CA GLN A 22 -6.56 33.75 -19.46
C GLN A 22 -8.01 33.79 -18.97
N TRP A 23 -8.71 32.64 -18.93
CA TRP A 23 -10.08 32.57 -18.47
C TRP A 23 -10.13 32.28 -16.96
N TRP A 24 -10.36 33.31 -16.15
CA TRP A 24 -10.26 33.21 -14.69
C TRP A 24 -11.31 32.27 -14.08
N GLU A 25 -12.52 32.19 -14.65
CA GLU A 25 -13.58 31.29 -14.20
C GLU A 25 -13.19 29.81 -14.38
N ALA A 26 -12.39 29.48 -15.41
CA ALA A 26 -11.85 28.13 -15.58
C ALA A 26 -10.89 27.77 -14.46
N TRP A 27 -10.00 28.69 -14.08
CA TRP A 27 -9.09 28.50 -12.95
C TRP A 27 -9.82 28.42 -11.61
N GLN A 28 -10.88 29.21 -11.42
CA GLN A 28 -11.77 29.10 -10.26
C GLN A 28 -12.46 27.73 -10.21
N THR A 29 -13.01 27.28 -11.33
CA THR A 29 -13.68 25.98 -11.43
C THR A 29 -12.70 24.83 -11.17
N LEU A 30 -11.48 24.92 -11.70
CA LEU A 30 -10.40 23.96 -11.46
C LEU A 30 -10.04 23.89 -9.97
N GLY A 31 -9.88 25.05 -9.32
CA GLY A 31 -9.62 25.11 -7.88
C GLY A 31 -10.72 24.46 -7.05
N ARG A 32 -11.99 24.71 -7.37
CA ARG A 32 -13.14 24.09 -6.68
C ARG A 32 -13.21 22.58 -6.90
N ALA A 33 -12.96 22.11 -8.12
CA ALA A 33 -12.91 20.68 -8.43
C ALA A 33 -11.77 19.99 -7.68
N GLN A 34 -10.59 20.63 -7.61
CA GLN A 34 -9.43 20.14 -6.86
C GLN A 34 -9.70 20.07 -5.34
N LEU A 35 -10.41 21.06 -4.77
CA LEU A 35 -10.87 20.98 -3.38
C LEU A 35 -11.83 19.81 -3.16
N GLY A 36 -12.74 19.55 -4.10
CA GLY A 36 -13.63 18.39 -4.05
C GLY A 36 -12.88 17.05 -4.04
N LEU A 37 -11.67 17.01 -4.60
CA LEU A 37 -10.80 15.82 -4.62
C LEU A 37 -9.88 15.71 -3.39
N GLY A 38 -9.79 16.77 -2.57
CA GLY A 38 -8.85 16.86 -1.45
C GLY A 38 -7.46 17.39 -1.82
N GLU A 39 -7.25 17.81 -3.07
CA GLU A 39 -5.99 18.34 -3.58
C GLU A 39 -5.83 19.84 -3.22
N ILE A 40 -5.77 20.14 -1.92
CA ILE A 40 -5.83 21.50 -1.37
C ILE A 40 -4.66 22.37 -1.89
N THR A 41 -3.46 21.80 -2.00
CA THR A 41 -2.27 22.52 -2.47
C THR A 41 -2.42 23.02 -3.91
N MET A 42 -2.97 22.18 -4.78
CA MET A 42 -3.23 22.51 -6.18
C MET A 42 -4.37 23.51 -6.30
N ALA A 43 -5.43 23.37 -5.51
CA ALA A 43 -6.53 24.31 -5.47
C ALA A 43 -6.07 25.74 -5.12
N VAL A 44 -5.20 25.89 -4.11
CA VAL A 44 -4.63 27.19 -3.74
C VAL A 44 -3.90 27.83 -4.92
N ARG A 45 -3.11 27.07 -5.69
CA ARG A 45 -2.43 27.58 -6.89
C ARG A 45 -3.41 28.01 -7.96
N SER A 46 -4.43 27.20 -8.24
CA SER A 46 -5.46 27.53 -9.23
C SER A 46 -6.18 28.83 -8.88
N PHE A 47 -6.55 29.03 -7.61
CA PHE A 47 -7.16 30.28 -7.14
C PHE A 47 -6.20 31.47 -7.19
N GLN A 48 -4.92 31.29 -6.87
CA GLN A 48 -3.92 32.35 -7.03
C GLN A 48 -3.80 32.82 -8.49
N ILE A 49 -3.88 31.90 -9.45
CA ILE A 49 -3.86 32.24 -10.87
C ILE A 49 -5.15 32.96 -11.27
N ALA A 50 -6.32 32.48 -10.83
CA ALA A 50 -7.60 33.16 -11.08
C ALA A 50 -7.57 34.61 -10.57
N VAL A 51 -7.08 34.82 -9.36
CA VAL A 51 -6.89 36.13 -8.74
C VAL A 51 -5.90 37.01 -9.52
N HIS A 52 -4.82 36.43 -10.04
CA HIS A 52 -3.85 37.18 -10.83
C HIS A 52 -4.45 37.68 -12.16
N ILE A 53 -5.34 36.90 -12.77
CA ILE A 53 -6.03 37.25 -14.01
C ILE A 53 -7.14 38.29 -13.75
N CYS A 54 -7.94 38.09 -12.69
CA CYS A 54 -9.04 38.98 -12.32
C CYS A 54 -8.93 39.42 -10.85
N PRO A 55 -8.08 40.41 -10.54
CA PRO A 55 -7.90 40.86 -9.15
C PRO A 55 -9.12 41.63 -8.61
N SER A 56 -10.02 42.07 -9.47
CA SER A 56 -11.18 42.90 -9.13
C SER A 56 -12.35 42.12 -8.54
N ASP A 57 -12.39 40.79 -8.69
CA ASP A 57 -13.48 39.98 -8.15
C ASP A 57 -13.22 39.63 -6.66
N PRO A 58 -13.99 40.20 -5.71
CA PRO A 58 -13.82 39.91 -4.29
C PRO A 58 -14.14 38.46 -3.93
N LEU A 59 -14.94 37.75 -4.73
CA LEU A 59 -15.29 36.35 -4.51
C LEU A 59 -14.03 35.47 -4.47
N LEU A 60 -13.10 35.71 -5.39
CA LEU A 60 -11.86 34.94 -5.50
C LEU A 60 -10.97 35.11 -4.27
N TRP A 61 -10.92 36.30 -3.69
CA TRP A 61 -10.09 36.60 -2.52
C TRP A 61 -10.73 36.14 -1.21
N ASN A 62 -11.98 36.55 -0.99
CA ASN A 62 -12.65 36.46 0.30
C ASN A 62 -13.30 35.10 0.53
N GLU A 63 -13.66 34.39 -0.54
CA GLU A 63 -14.26 33.07 -0.44
C GLU A 63 -13.27 32.00 -0.87
N ASP A 64 -12.98 31.89 -2.17
CA ASP A 64 -12.27 30.74 -2.72
C ASP A 64 -10.83 30.62 -2.18
N LEU A 65 -10.02 31.69 -2.33
CA LEU A 65 -8.62 31.66 -1.89
C LEU A 65 -8.49 31.65 -0.36
N ALA A 66 -9.34 32.39 0.35
CA ALA A 66 -9.34 32.40 1.81
C ALA A 66 -9.67 31.01 2.38
N TRP A 67 -10.72 30.37 1.85
CA TRP A 67 -11.13 29.04 2.27
C TRP A 67 -10.06 27.98 1.95
N ALA A 68 -9.50 28.00 0.75
CA ALA A 68 -8.43 27.08 0.37
C ALA A 68 -7.18 27.22 1.26
N ARG A 69 -6.81 28.45 1.64
CA ARG A 69 -5.69 28.70 2.58
C ARG A 69 -5.98 28.22 3.98
N GLN A 70 -7.20 28.41 4.47
CA GLN A 70 -7.62 27.91 5.77
C GLN A 70 -7.52 26.38 5.83
N LEU A 71 -8.03 25.70 4.80
CA LEU A 71 -7.92 24.23 4.68
C LEU A 71 -6.46 23.78 4.63
N TYR A 72 -5.61 24.48 3.88
CA TYR A 72 -4.19 24.17 3.80
C TYR A 72 -3.49 24.24 5.16
N GLU A 73 -3.76 25.29 5.94
CA GLU A 73 -3.16 25.45 7.26
C GLU A 73 -3.71 24.42 8.26
N GLN A 74 -5.00 24.06 8.17
CA GLN A 74 -5.58 22.96 8.96
C GLN A 74 -4.90 21.62 8.66
N GLN A 75 -4.73 21.28 7.39
CA GLN A 75 -4.04 20.06 6.96
C GLN A 75 -2.60 20.04 7.48
N ARG A 76 -1.86 21.14 7.29
CA ARG A 76 -0.47 21.27 7.74
C ARG A 76 -0.35 21.11 9.26
N ASN A 77 -1.28 21.65 10.02
CA ASN A 77 -1.26 21.56 11.48
C ASN A 77 -1.62 20.14 11.95
N ALA A 78 -2.57 19.48 11.30
CA ALA A 78 -2.86 18.07 11.56
C ALA A 78 -1.66 17.16 11.27
N GLU A 79 -0.94 17.40 10.16
CA GLU A 79 0.29 16.68 9.82
C GLU A 79 1.41 16.92 10.84
N LYS A 80 1.59 18.16 11.31
CA LYS A 80 2.55 18.47 12.38
C LYS A 80 2.20 17.75 13.68
N ALA A 81 0.93 17.77 14.10
CA ALA A 81 0.47 17.10 15.30
C ALA A 81 0.72 15.58 15.23
N ARG A 82 0.34 14.96 14.11
CA ARG A 82 0.63 13.54 13.84
C ARG A 82 2.13 13.25 13.89
N ASN A 83 2.95 14.10 13.28
CA ASN A 83 4.41 13.92 13.31
C ASN A 83 5.02 14.11 14.70
N SER A 84 4.45 14.97 15.56
CA SER A 84 4.88 15.10 16.95
C SER A 84 4.49 13.88 17.79
N GLU A 85 3.33 13.28 17.56
CA GLU A 85 2.91 12.04 18.23
C GLU A 85 3.86 10.89 17.87
N VAL A 86 4.12 10.67 16.58
CA VAL A 86 5.06 9.64 16.10
C VAL A 86 6.48 9.84 16.63
N LYS A 87 6.94 11.10 16.77
CA LYS A 87 8.25 11.40 17.38
C LYS A 87 8.27 11.12 18.88
N THR A 88 7.17 11.36 19.58
CA THR A 88 7.06 11.11 21.02
C THR A 88 7.00 9.61 21.30
N GLU A 89 6.29 8.85 20.47
CA GLU A 89 6.28 7.37 20.50
C GLU A 89 7.68 6.79 20.22
N ASN A 90 8.38 7.25 19.18
CA ASN A 90 9.74 6.81 18.90
C ASN A 90 10.77 7.22 19.96
N SER A 91 10.55 8.32 20.68
CA SER A 91 11.40 8.74 21.80
C SER A 91 11.09 8.01 23.11
N THR A 92 9.94 7.33 23.21
CA THR A 92 9.54 6.53 24.38
C THR A 92 10.05 5.09 24.31
N TYR A 93 10.63 4.70 23.18
CA TYR A 93 11.35 3.42 23.03
C TYR A 93 12.72 3.51 23.71
N ILE A 94 12.75 3.31 25.03
CA ILE A 94 13.91 2.67 25.66
C ILE A 94 13.87 1.25 25.08
N PRO A 95 14.89 0.78 24.34
CA PRO A 95 14.93 -0.63 24.00
C PRO A 95 14.95 -1.35 25.34
N GLU A 96 13.87 -2.05 25.69
CA GLU A 96 13.97 -3.11 26.67
C GLU A 96 15.13 -3.96 26.18
N THR A 97 16.21 -3.97 26.95
CA THR A 97 17.33 -4.87 26.75
C THR A 97 16.70 -6.22 26.48
N ILE A 98 16.83 -6.72 25.25
CA ILE A 98 16.38 -8.06 24.89
C ILE A 98 17.02 -8.94 25.96
N PRO A 99 16.26 -9.56 26.87
CA PRO A 99 16.89 -10.48 27.81
C PRO A 99 17.62 -11.49 26.94
N ASP A 100 18.89 -11.75 27.23
CA ASP A 100 19.76 -12.63 26.46
C ASP A 100 19.09 -14.01 26.34
N TYR A 101 18.20 -14.13 25.37
CA TYR A 101 17.35 -15.27 25.18
C TYR A 101 18.25 -16.24 24.44
N ASP A 102 18.82 -17.14 25.22
CA ASP A 102 19.67 -18.20 24.72
C ASP A 102 18.85 -19.02 23.71
N PHE A 103 19.07 -18.73 22.43
CA PHE A 103 18.34 -19.32 21.31
C PHE A 103 18.63 -20.83 21.20
N GLU A 104 19.57 -21.32 22.01
CA GLU A 104 19.89 -22.73 22.22
C GLU A 104 19.16 -23.36 23.41
N SER A 105 18.06 -22.75 23.90
CA SER A 105 17.26 -23.39 24.94
C SER A 105 16.81 -24.78 24.49
N GLU A 106 17.02 -25.79 25.34
CA GLU A 106 16.74 -27.20 25.03
C GLU A 106 15.29 -27.41 24.57
N GLU A 107 14.36 -26.57 25.04
CA GLU A 107 12.95 -26.58 24.63
C GLU A 107 12.75 -26.22 23.15
N LEU A 108 13.42 -25.18 22.63
CA LEU A 108 13.28 -24.78 21.22
C LEU A 108 13.90 -25.81 20.28
N VAL A 109 15.06 -26.36 20.66
CA VAL A 109 15.74 -27.42 19.90
C VAL A 109 14.88 -28.68 19.85
N ALA A 110 14.26 -29.06 20.97
CA ALA A 110 13.34 -30.19 21.03
C ALA A 110 12.09 -30.00 20.16
N VAL A 111 11.51 -28.80 20.16
CA VAL A 111 10.35 -28.47 19.31
C VAL A 111 10.72 -28.55 17.82
N CYS A 112 11.86 -27.99 17.43
CA CYS A 112 12.34 -28.07 16.05
C CYS A 112 12.64 -29.52 15.63
N ALA A 113 13.24 -30.33 16.50
CA ALA A 113 13.48 -31.75 16.24
C ALA A 113 12.18 -32.54 16.07
N ALA A 114 11.19 -32.31 16.93
CA ALA A 114 9.88 -32.96 16.84
C ALA A 114 9.13 -32.60 15.55
N ILE A 115 9.23 -31.35 15.07
CA ILE A 115 8.65 -30.93 13.80
C ILE A 115 9.34 -31.63 12.63
N ALA A 116 10.67 -31.75 12.66
CA ALA A 116 11.44 -32.43 11.61
C ALA A 116 11.10 -33.93 11.53
N GLU A 117 10.94 -34.62 12.66
CA GLU A 117 10.53 -36.03 12.69
C GLU A 117 9.11 -36.24 12.14
N LYS A 118 8.17 -35.35 12.50
CA LYS A 118 6.79 -35.41 12.02
C LYS A 118 6.70 -35.21 10.50
N GLN A 119 7.54 -34.35 9.93
CA GLN A 119 7.62 -34.16 8.48
C GLN A 119 8.23 -35.38 7.77
N LYS A 120 9.24 -36.02 8.37
CA LYS A 120 9.83 -37.25 7.82
C LYS A 120 8.84 -38.41 7.76
N GLN A 121 7.95 -38.53 8.75
CA GLN A 121 6.90 -39.56 8.77
C GLN A 121 5.73 -39.27 7.81
N SER A 122 5.37 -38.00 7.60
CA SER A 122 4.34 -37.64 6.61
C SER A 122 4.81 -37.89 5.17
N GLU A 123 6.12 -37.76 4.90
CA GLU A 123 6.68 -38.09 3.59
C GLU A 123 6.71 -39.60 3.30
N THR A 124 6.85 -40.44 4.33
CA THR A 124 6.86 -41.92 4.16
C THR A 124 5.47 -42.54 4.01
N ASN A 125 4.41 -41.81 4.36
CA ASN A 125 3.02 -42.27 4.31
C ASN A 125 2.20 -41.51 3.26
N LYS A 126 2.79 -41.22 2.09
CA LYS A 126 2.03 -40.68 0.96
C LYS A 126 1.13 -41.79 0.40
N SER A 127 -0.14 -41.77 0.76
CA SER A 127 -1.17 -42.60 0.14
C SER A 127 -1.71 -41.87 -1.10
N THR A 128 -1.59 -42.50 -2.26
CA THR A 128 -2.15 -41.98 -3.50
C THR A 128 -3.49 -42.68 -3.75
N ILE A 129 -4.56 -41.90 -3.90
CA ILE A 129 -5.90 -42.39 -4.24
C ILE A 129 -6.02 -42.36 -5.76
N ILE A 130 -6.14 -43.52 -6.39
CA ILE A 130 -6.30 -43.64 -7.84
C ILE A 130 -7.77 -43.92 -8.14
N VAL A 131 -8.39 -43.05 -8.93
CA VAL A 131 -9.78 -43.20 -9.39
C VAL A 131 -9.76 -43.64 -10.84
N ALA A 132 -10.21 -44.87 -11.10
CA ALA A 132 -10.31 -45.39 -12.46
C ALA A 132 -11.52 -44.76 -13.18
N ALA A 133 -11.45 -44.65 -14.51
CA ALA A 133 -12.55 -44.12 -15.34
C ALA A 133 -13.86 -44.95 -15.28
N SER A 134 -13.83 -46.12 -14.65
CA SER A 134 -14.99 -46.96 -14.33
C SER A 134 -15.65 -46.63 -12.98
N GLY A 135 -15.12 -45.67 -12.22
CA GLY A 135 -15.63 -45.25 -10.90
C GLY A 135 -15.11 -46.08 -9.72
N ALA A 136 -14.23 -47.06 -9.94
CA ALA A 136 -13.56 -47.78 -8.86
C ALA A 136 -12.43 -46.92 -8.26
N ILE A 137 -12.36 -46.88 -6.92
CA ILE A 137 -11.36 -46.11 -6.17
C ILE A 137 -10.47 -47.09 -5.42
N GLU A 138 -9.17 -47.08 -5.70
CA GLU A 138 -8.17 -47.90 -5.01
C GLU A 138 -7.12 -47.00 -4.35
N THR A 139 -6.75 -47.30 -3.11
CA THR A 139 -5.75 -46.55 -2.34
C THR A 139 -4.46 -47.33 -2.27
N VAL A 140 -3.38 -46.79 -2.85
CA VAL A 140 -2.07 -47.43 -2.87
C VAL A 140 -1.12 -46.66 -1.95
N THR A 141 -0.51 -47.37 -1.00
CA THR A 141 0.50 -46.84 -0.08
C THR A 141 1.90 -47.26 -0.54
N GLU A 142 2.70 -46.30 -1.03
CA GLU A 142 4.08 -46.60 -1.43
C GLU A 142 5.02 -46.53 -0.22
N LYS A 143 5.48 -47.69 0.27
CA LYS A 143 6.51 -47.76 1.31
C LYS A 143 7.90 -47.70 0.64
N LYS A 144 8.49 -46.51 0.55
CA LYS A 144 9.80 -46.30 -0.08
C LYS A 144 10.93 -46.87 0.79
N THR A 145 11.35 -48.10 0.52
CA THR A 145 12.58 -48.70 1.09
C THR A 145 13.79 -48.05 0.43
N SER A 146 14.55 -47.26 1.17
CA SER A 146 15.76 -46.59 0.71
C SER A 146 16.90 -47.59 0.51
N ALA A 147 17.33 -47.80 -0.75
CA ALA A 147 18.63 -48.37 -1.08
C ALA A 147 19.40 -47.35 -1.92
N SER A 148 20.61 -46.99 -1.46
CA SER A 148 21.52 -46.04 -2.08
C SER A 148 21.95 -46.45 -3.49
N THR A 149 22.22 -45.49 -4.36
CA THR A 149 23.46 -45.48 -5.15
C THR A 149 23.74 -44.10 -5.74
N THR A 150 25.00 -43.71 -5.57
CA THR A 150 25.73 -42.55 -6.08
C THR A 150 25.92 -42.61 -7.60
N THR A 151 25.79 -41.47 -8.31
CA THR A 151 26.42 -41.14 -9.61
C THR A 151 25.80 -39.80 -10.09
N ASP A 152 26.43 -38.88 -10.81
CA ASP A 152 27.80 -38.46 -11.06
C ASP A 152 27.65 -37.03 -11.65
N SER A 153 28.61 -36.17 -11.38
CA SER A 153 28.64 -34.74 -11.68
C SER A 153 28.67 -34.46 -13.19
N ARG A 154 27.89 -33.47 -13.66
CA ARG A 154 28.21 -32.61 -14.82
C ARG A 154 27.20 -31.45 -14.92
N PHE A 155 27.55 -30.30 -14.33
CA PHE A 155 26.87 -29.03 -14.61
C PHE A 155 27.56 -28.33 -15.78
N VAL A 156 26.83 -28.09 -16.88
CA VAL A 156 27.28 -27.25 -17.99
C VAL A 156 26.77 -25.83 -17.76
N LYS A 157 27.70 -24.86 -17.66
CA LYS A 157 27.41 -23.43 -17.53
C LYS A 157 27.26 -22.83 -18.93
N ALA A 158 26.07 -22.35 -19.27
CA ALA A 158 25.84 -21.59 -20.50
C ALA A 158 26.30 -20.13 -20.32
N ARG A 159 26.86 -19.57 -21.39
CA ARG A 159 27.29 -18.17 -21.52
C ARG A 159 26.25 -17.40 -22.32
#